data_AF-A0A815FI18-F1
#
_entry.id   AF-A0A815FI18-F1
#
_cell.length_a   1.000
_cell.length_b   1.000
_cell.length_c   1.000
_cell.angle_alpha   90.00
_cell.angle_beta   90.00
_cell.angle_gamma   90.00
#
_symmetry.space_group_name_H-M   'P 1'
#
loop_
_entity.id
_entity.type
_entity.pdbx_description
1 polymer ?
#
loop_
_entity_poly.entity_id
_entity_poly.type
_entity_poly.pdbx_seq_one_letter_code
_entity_poly.pdbx_strand_id
1 'polypeptide(L)'
;MYSEYCEIRVLYDNLTKTDVKLSDRIKSYISSKKDYVPISTVNDNSDSLYDNNDEEVELVHKNQKKDEYVRSDHLWSYLLNINPNSTPNMKKIICYIFSIPCTNAYVETIFSHMKHAWSDYRNRMDIELVDAELKIRMNSDYPCAYMCKYLLSQPDILNKIRTNEKYQQKKRRNIE
;
A
#
# COMPACT_ATOMS: atom_id res chain seq x y z
N MET A 1 -14.22 -5.80 -23.05
CA MET A 1 -13.69 -7.13 -23.39
C MET A 1 -12.76 -7.15 -24.59
N TYR A 2 -13.19 -6.90 -25.85
CA TYR A 2 -12.26 -7.06 -26.99
C TYR A 2 -11.04 -6.11 -27.01
N SER A 3 -11.14 -4.88 -26.45
CA SER A 3 -9.96 -3.99 -26.38
C SER A 3 -8.93 -4.40 -25.33
N GLU A 4 -9.34 -5.11 -24.27
CA GLU A 4 -8.45 -5.54 -23.17
C GLU A 4 -7.52 -6.67 -23.61
N TYR A 5 -8.01 -7.59 -24.47
CA TYR A 5 -7.19 -8.63 -25.08
C TYR A 5 -6.10 -8.08 -26.00
N CYS A 6 -6.35 -6.94 -26.66
CA CYS A 6 -5.34 -6.28 -27.50
C CYS A 6 -4.17 -5.73 -26.66
N GLU A 7 -4.43 -5.17 -25.48
CA GLU A 7 -3.39 -4.61 -24.61
C GLU A 7 -2.42 -5.68 -24.08
N ILE A 8 -2.96 -6.81 -23.62
CA ILE A 8 -2.14 -7.92 -23.09
C ILE A 8 -1.31 -8.57 -24.21
N ARG A 9 -1.89 -8.72 -25.41
CA ARG A 9 -1.19 -9.29 -26.56
C ARG A 9 -0.06 -8.38 -27.03
N VAL A 10 -0.28 -7.08 -27.10
CA VAL A 10 0.76 -6.09 -27.43
C VAL A 10 1.88 -6.10 -26.39
N LEU A 11 1.54 -6.20 -25.10
CA LEU A 11 2.52 -6.32 -24.03
C LEU A 11 3.34 -7.62 -24.16
N TYR A 12 2.69 -8.76 -24.41
CA TYR A 12 3.36 -10.04 -24.63
C TYR A 12 4.26 -10.02 -25.87
N ASP A 13 3.79 -9.46 -26.98
CA ASP A 13 4.56 -9.31 -28.21
C ASP A 13 5.79 -8.40 -27.98
N ASN A 14 5.67 -7.35 -27.17
CA ASN A 14 6.78 -6.47 -26.80
C ASN A 14 7.79 -7.14 -25.85
N LEU A 15 7.34 -8.13 -25.05
CA LEU A 15 8.22 -8.93 -24.19
C LEU A 15 8.95 -10.02 -24.99
N THR A 16 8.32 -10.57 -26.02
CA THR A 16 8.84 -11.70 -26.81
C THR A 16 9.65 -11.28 -28.04
N LYS A 17 9.45 -10.07 -28.56
CA LYS A 17 10.23 -9.53 -29.70
C LYS A 17 11.70 -9.23 -29.36
N THR A 18 12.07 -9.19 -28.08
CA THR A 18 13.44 -8.86 -27.66
C THR A 18 14.24 -10.11 -27.36
N ASP A 19 15.45 -10.18 -27.90
CA ASP A 19 16.40 -11.30 -27.69
C ASP A 19 17.03 -11.30 -26.27
N VAL A 20 16.72 -10.28 -25.47
CA VAL A 20 17.23 -10.10 -24.11
C VAL A 20 16.29 -10.72 -23.10
N LYS A 21 16.84 -11.49 -22.15
CA LYS A 21 16.07 -12.11 -21.07
C LYS A 21 15.33 -11.06 -20.24
N LEU A 22 14.10 -11.39 -19.85
CA LEU A 22 13.28 -10.53 -18.99
C LEU A 22 13.94 -10.26 -17.62
N SER A 23 14.64 -11.25 -17.06
CA SER A 23 15.38 -11.11 -15.80
C SER A 23 16.44 -10.02 -15.87
N ASP A 24 17.24 -9.99 -16.94
CA ASP A 24 18.27 -8.98 -17.17
C ASP A 24 17.68 -7.58 -17.33
N ARG A 25 16.56 -7.47 -18.06
CA ARG A 25 15.82 -6.20 -18.24
C ARG A 25 15.31 -5.66 -16.91
N ILE A 26 14.74 -6.51 -16.06
CA ILE A 26 14.24 -6.13 -14.74
C ILE A 26 15.40 -5.70 -13.85
N LYS A 27 16.50 -6.46 -13.82
CA LYS A 27 17.69 -6.11 -13.04
C LYS A 27 18.31 -4.79 -13.46
N SER A 28 18.39 -4.53 -14.77
CA SER A 28 18.84 -3.25 -15.33
C SER A 28 17.92 -2.10 -14.91
N TYR A 29 16.59 -2.28 -15.04
CA TYR A 29 15.60 -1.30 -14.61
C TYR A 29 15.70 -0.98 -13.12
N ILE A 30 15.73 -1.99 -12.25
CA ILE A 30 15.86 -1.80 -10.81
C ILE A 30 17.16 -1.08 -10.48
N SER A 31 18.27 -1.44 -11.14
CA SER A 31 19.56 -0.78 -10.93
C SER A 31 19.54 0.69 -11.37
N SER A 32 18.81 1.03 -12.44
CA SER A 32 18.60 2.41 -12.89
C SER A 32 17.73 3.25 -11.93
N LYS A 33 16.99 2.61 -11.03
CA LYS A 33 16.09 3.25 -10.06
C LYS A 33 16.67 3.31 -8.64
N LYS A 34 17.90 2.79 -8.42
CA LYS A 34 18.57 2.72 -7.11
C LYS A 34 18.97 4.05 -6.47
N ASP A 35 18.62 5.20 -7.07
CA ASP A 35 18.66 6.49 -6.37
C ASP A 35 17.51 6.65 -5.33
N TYR A 36 16.67 5.61 -5.15
CA TYR A 36 15.66 5.57 -4.09
C TYR A 36 16.14 4.76 -2.88
N VAL A 37 16.34 5.45 -1.76
CA VAL A 37 16.67 4.89 -0.44
C VAL A 37 15.51 4.00 0.05
N PRO A 38 15.74 2.72 0.40
CA PRO A 38 14.73 1.91 1.06
C PRO A 38 14.38 2.53 2.41
N ILE A 39 13.09 2.64 2.70
CA ILE A 39 12.59 2.83 4.07
C ILE A 39 13.26 1.74 4.92
N SER A 40 13.99 2.20 5.92
CA SER A 40 14.75 1.44 6.91
C SER A 40 14.16 0.06 7.20
N THR A 41 15.01 -0.96 7.06
CA THR A 41 14.89 -2.22 7.79
C THR A 41 14.72 -1.90 9.27
N VAL A 42 13.49 -2.02 9.77
CA VAL A 42 13.28 -2.21 11.20
C VAL A 42 13.80 -3.62 11.49
N ASN A 43 14.88 -3.67 12.27
CA ASN A 43 15.31 -4.87 12.94
C ASN A 43 14.17 -5.35 13.84
N ASP A 44 13.39 -6.32 13.38
CA ASP A 44 12.61 -7.18 14.27
C ASP A 44 13.22 -8.58 14.20
N ASN A 45 14.18 -8.79 15.11
CA ASN A 45 14.52 -10.12 15.59
C ASN A 45 13.32 -10.62 16.41
N SER A 46 12.47 -11.47 15.85
CA SER A 46 11.72 -12.46 16.64
C SER A 46 11.06 -13.53 15.77
N ASP A 47 11.34 -14.76 16.18
CA ASP A 47 10.60 -16.00 15.95
C ASP A 47 10.79 -16.78 14.63
N SER A 48 11.89 -17.52 14.63
CA SER A 48 12.01 -18.84 14.04
C SER A 48 11.02 -19.82 14.70
N LEU A 49 10.04 -20.31 13.93
CA LEU A 49 9.29 -21.51 14.31
C LEU A 49 8.69 -22.18 13.07
N TYR A 50 9.56 -22.79 12.27
CA TYR A 50 9.20 -24.02 11.57
C TYR A 50 10.29 -25.05 11.83
N ASP A 51 9.84 -26.07 12.56
CA ASP A 51 10.55 -27.20 13.10
C ASP A 51 11.12 -28.10 11.99
N ASN A 52 12.26 -28.70 12.33
CA ASN A 52 13.06 -29.57 11.50
C ASN A 52 12.29 -30.83 11.12
N ASN A 53 12.34 -31.20 9.85
CA ASN A 53 12.42 -32.58 9.37
C ASN A 53 12.49 -32.52 7.84
N ASP A 54 13.69 -32.57 7.26
CA ASP A 54 13.90 -32.91 5.84
C ASP A 54 15.41 -33.16 5.60
N GLU A 55 16.01 -34.10 6.35
CA GLU A 55 17.35 -34.65 6.02
C GLU A 55 17.33 -35.58 4.77
N GLU A 56 16.21 -35.67 4.04
CA GLU A 56 16.10 -36.48 2.81
C GLU A 56 16.12 -35.68 1.49
N VAL A 57 16.18 -34.34 1.51
CA VAL A 57 16.13 -33.53 0.27
C VAL A 57 17.53 -33.24 -0.33
N GLU A 58 18.60 -33.69 0.32
CA GLU A 58 19.98 -33.37 -0.07
C GLU A 58 20.50 -34.09 -1.33
N LEU A 59 19.72 -35.01 -1.92
CA LEU A 59 20.15 -35.78 -3.10
C LEU A 59 19.50 -35.40 -4.44
N VAL A 60 18.62 -34.38 -4.48
CA VAL A 60 17.96 -33.93 -5.74
C VAL A 60 18.53 -32.60 -6.27
N HIS A 61 19.61 -32.07 -5.70
CA HIS A 61 20.13 -30.75 -6.07
C HIS A 61 21.21 -30.71 -7.16
N LYS A 62 21.45 -31.78 -7.93
CA LYS A 62 22.54 -31.80 -8.93
C LYS A 62 22.18 -31.51 -10.38
N ASN A 63 20.93 -31.25 -10.76
CA ASN A 63 20.59 -30.96 -12.17
C ASN A 63 19.43 -29.97 -12.38
N GLN A 64 19.47 -28.80 -11.75
CA GLN A 64 18.59 -27.70 -12.14
C GLN A 64 19.42 -26.52 -12.62
N LYS A 65 19.17 -26.09 -13.86
CA LYS A 65 19.53 -24.74 -14.33
C LYS A 65 19.17 -23.77 -13.22
N LYS A 66 20.11 -22.92 -12.78
CA LYS A 66 19.80 -21.81 -11.87
C LYS A 66 18.82 -20.90 -12.60
N ASP A 67 17.53 -21.18 -12.47
CA ASP A 67 16.49 -20.26 -12.91
C ASP A 67 16.67 -19.01 -12.06
N GLU A 68 17.03 -17.94 -12.74
CA GLU A 68 17.34 -16.66 -12.16
C GLU A 68 16.04 -16.08 -11.59
N TYR A 69 15.81 -16.29 -10.29
CA TYR A 69 14.58 -15.87 -9.62
C TYR A 69 14.45 -14.34 -9.62
N VAL A 70 13.34 -13.84 -10.17
CA VAL A 70 12.97 -12.44 -10.10
C VAL A 70 11.85 -12.29 -9.07
N ARG A 71 12.08 -11.44 -8.06
CA ARG A 71 11.07 -11.13 -7.04
C ARG A 71 9.85 -10.45 -7.68
N SER A 72 8.65 -10.84 -7.26
CA SER A 72 7.39 -10.42 -7.89
C SER A 72 7.17 -8.90 -7.89
N ASP A 73 7.63 -8.20 -6.86
CA ASP A 73 7.57 -6.73 -6.77
C ASP A 73 8.45 -6.03 -7.82
N HIS A 74 9.63 -6.57 -8.13
CA HIS A 74 10.50 -6.07 -9.20
C HIS A 74 9.86 -6.29 -10.57
N LEU A 75 9.19 -7.43 -10.76
CA LEU A 75 8.42 -7.71 -11.97
C LEU A 75 7.25 -6.72 -12.14
N TRP A 76 6.43 -6.53 -11.10
CA TRP A 76 5.29 -5.62 -11.15
C TRP A 76 5.70 -4.16 -11.30
N SER A 77 6.75 -3.72 -10.60
CA SER A 77 7.29 -2.37 -10.74
C SER A 77 7.88 -2.13 -12.12
N TYR A 78 8.52 -3.12 -12.74
CA TYR A 78 8.92 -3.03 -14.13
C TYR A 78 7.69 -2.94 -15.03
N LEU A 79 6.78 -3.91 -14.97
CA LEU A 79 5.62 -4.04 -15.85
C LEU A 79 4.72 -2.81 -15.86
N LEU A 80 4.46 -2.21 -14.68
CA LEU A 80 3.62 -1.02 -14.54
C LEU A 80 4.29 0.27 -15.04
N ASN A 81 5.62 0.26 -15.25
CA ASN A 81 6.41 1.44 -15.62
C ASN A 81 7.10 1.34 -16.98
N ILE A 82 7.13 0.16 -17.64
CA ILE A 82 7.71 -0.02 -18.99
C ILE A 82 7.09 0.96 -20.00
N ASN A 83 5.78 1.16 -19.93
CA ASN A 83 5.09 2.13 -20.76
C ASN A 83 3.78 2.58 -20.09
N PRO A 84 3.74 3.79 -19.49
CA PRO A 84 2.57 4.26 -18.74
C PRO A 84 1.30 4.39 -19.60
N ASN A 85 1.45 4.45 -20.93
CA ASN A 85 0.34 4.59 -21.88
C ASN A 85 -0.01 3.29 -22.61
N SER A 86 0.77 2.20 -22.44
CA SER A 86 0.55 0.97 -23.22
C SER A 86 -0.58 0.11 -22.69
N THR A 87 -0.92 0.21 -21.40
CA THR A 87 -1.89 -0.69 -20.75
C THR A 87 -2.68 0.00 -19.62
N PRO A 88 -3.41 1.10 -19.91
CA PRO A 88 -4.12 1.87 -18.89
C PRO A 88 -5.20 1.04 -18.17
N ASN A 89 -5.83 0.09 -18.86
CA ASN A 89 -6.87 -0.76 -18.25
C ASN A 89 -6.27 -1.83 -17.35
N MET A 90 -5.17 -2.46 -17.78
CA MET A 90 -4.43 -3.42 -16.95
C MET A 90 -3.92 -2.77 -15.66
N LYS A 91 -3.39 -1.54 -15.74
CA LYS A 91 -2.97 -0.77 -14.57
C LYS A 91 -4.11 -0.54 -13.59
N LYS A 92 -5.31 -0.17 -14.07
CA LYS A 92 -6.50 0.01 -13.20
C LYS A 92 -6.87 -1.28 -12.46
N ILE A 93 -6.89 -2.42 -13.16
CA ILE A 93 -7.22 -3.72 -12.57
C ILE A 93 -6.18 -4.09 -11.51
N ILE A 94 -4.89 -3.94 -11.82
CA ILE A 94 -3.81 -4.25 -10.88
C ILE A 94 -3.86 -3.33 -9.64
N CYS A 95 -4.06 -2.03 -9.83
CA CYS A 95 -4.23 -1.10 -8.72
C CYS A 95 -5.46 -1.45 -7.85
N TYR A 96 -6.56 -1.88 -8.47
CA TYR A 96 -7.73 -2.32 -7.74
C TYR A 96 -7.44 -3.59 -6.91
N ILE A 97 -6.82 -4.61 -7.52
CA ILE A 97 -6.44 -5.84 -6.82
C ILE A 97 -5.51 -5.52 -5.63
N PHE A 98 -4.50 -4.67 -5.82
CA PHE A 98 -3.58 -4.29 -4.75
C PHE A 98 -4.16 -3.33 -3.73
N SER A 99 -5.30 -2.69 -4.00
CA SER A 99 -6.02 -1.88 -3.00
C SER A 99 -6.77 -2.74 -1.98
N ILE A 100 -6.96 -4.02 -2.27
CA ILE A 100 -7.60 -4.97 -1.36
C ILE A 100 -6.51 -5.51 -0.43
N PRO A 101 -6.60 -5.27 0.89
CA PRO A 101 -5.63 -5.82 1.83
C PRO A 101 -5.74 -7.35 1.84
N CYS A 102 -4.60 -8.03 1.81
CA CYS A 102 -4.56 -9.49 1.84
C CYS A 102 -4.95 -10.09 3.20
N THR A 103 -4.95 -9.28 4.26
CA THR A 103 -5.18 -9.72 5.64
C THR A 103 -6.13 -8.78 6.37
N ASN A 104 -6.78 -9.33 7.40
CA ASN A 104 -7.64 -8.55 8.29
C ASN A 104 -6.86 -7.67 9.28
N ALA A 105 -5.52 -7.75 9.32
CA ALA A 105 -4.68 -7.02 10.27
C ALA A 105 -4.90 -5.50 10.21
N TYR A 106 -5.15 -4.95 9.01
CA TYR A 106 -5.49 -3.53 8.85
C TYR A 106 -6.79 -3.17 9.56
N VAL A 107 -7.82 -4.00 9.40
CA VAL A 107 -9.14 -3.81 10.04
C VAL A 107 -9.04 -4.03 11.56
N GLU A 108 -8.28 -5.02 12.01
CA GLU A 108 -8.01 -5.25 13.43
C GLU A 108 -7.28 -4.08 14.08
N THR A 109 -6.36 -3.44 13.35
CA THR A 109 -5.69 -2.21 13.80
C THR A 109 -6.69 -1.06 13.98
N ILE A 110 -7.61 -0.88 13.04
CA ILE A 110 -8.72 0.09 13.17
C ILE A 110 -9.56 -0.22 14.41
N PHE A 111 -9.95 -1.48 14.63
CA PHE A 111 -10.73 -1.87 15.80
C PHE A 111 -9.98 -1.70 17.12
N SER A 112 -8.67 -1.96 17.13
CA SER A 112 -7.82 -1.71 18.30
C SER A 112 -7.79 -0.22 18.65
N HIS A 113 -7.57 0.64 17.65
CA HIS A 113 -7.64 2.09 17.84
C HIS A 113 -9.01 2.58 18.26
N MET A 114 -10.08 2.05 17.67
CA MET A 114 -11.45 2.37 18.02
C MET A 114 -11.74 1.97 19.48
N LYS A 115 -11.36 0.76 19.89
CA LYS A 115 -11.54 0.28 21.27
C LYS A 115 -10.77 1.13 22.26
N HIS A 116 -9.55 1.52 21.94
CA HIS A 116 -8.76 2.44 22.78
C HIS A 116 -9.44 3.81 22.92
N ALA A 117 -9.95 4.38 21.82
CA ALA A 117 -10.64 5.67 21.80
C ALA A 117 -12.02 5.64 22.51
N TRP A 118 -12.72 4.52 22.42
CA TRP A 118 -14.09 4.34 22.92
C TRP A 118 -14.15 3.84 24.37
N SER A 119 -13.14 3.11 24.85
CA SER A 119 -13.16 2.52 26.20
C SER A 119 -12.90 3.54 27.32
N ASP A 120 -13.42 3.23 28.52
CA ASP A 120 -13.47 4.11 29.71
C ASP A 120 -12.13 4.66 30.22
N TYR A 121 -11.00 4.16 29.71
CA TYR A 121 -9.67 4.55 30.19
C TYR A 121 -9.34 6.04 30.01
N ARG A 122 -10.05 6.76 29.11
CA ARG A 122 -9.84 8.19 28.84
C ARG A 122 -11.11 9.02 28.58
N ASN A 123 -12.17 8.78 29.35
CA ASN A 123 -13.42 9.57 29.26
C ASN A 123 -14.10 9.35 27.89
N ARG A 124 -14.87 8.25 27.77
CA ARG A 124 -15.49 7.75 26.52
C ARG A 124 -15.80 8.87 25.52
N MET A 125 -15.07 8.90 24.41
CA MET A 125 -15.32 9.89 23.36
C MET A 125 -16.63 9.60 22.65
N ASP A 126 -17.33 10.65 22.22
CA ASP A 126 -18.53 10.52 21.40
C ASP A 126 -18.21 9.82 20.07
N ILE A 127 -19.19 9.11 19.49
CA ILE A 127 -19.01 8.28 18.27
C ILE A 127 -18.51 9.16 17.13
N GLU A 128 -19.08 10.36 16.99
CA GLU A 128 -18.69 11.32 15.95
C GLU A 128 -17.23 11.75 16.09
N LEU A 129 -16.74 11.86 17.33
CA LEU A 129 -15.36 12.24 17.61
C LEU A 129 -14.39 11.08 17.32
N VAL A 130 -14.76 9.85 17.70
CA VAL A 130 -13.97 8.65 17.41
C VAL A 130 -13.85 8.41 15.91
N ASP A 131 -14.94 8.59 15.15
CA ASP A 131 -14.93 8.48 13.68
C ASP A 131 -13.99 9.52 13.04
N ALA A 132 -14.07 10.78 13.49
CA ALA A 132 -13.19 11.83 13.00
C ALA A 132 -11.71 11.55 13.34
N GLU A 133 -11.43 11.10 14.57
CA GLU A 133 -10.07 10.76 15.00
C GLU A 133 -9.49 9.59 14.19
N LEU A 134 -10.27 8.53 13.99
CA LEU A 134 -9.86 7.36 13.19
C LEU A 134 -9.56 7.77 11.75
N LYS A 135 -10.41 8.59 11.13
CA LYS A 135 -10.16 9.09 9.76
C LYS A 135 -8.85 9.85 9.67
N ILE A 136 -8.55 10.71 10.64
CA ILE A 136 -7.29 11.46 10.66
C ILE A 136 -6.12 10.50 10.88
N ARG A 137 -6.17 9.64 11.90
CA ARG A 137 -5.07 8.75 12.26
C ARG A 137 -4.74 7.71 11.19
N MET A 138 -5.75 7.15 10.53
CA MET A 138 -5.57 6.09 9.53
C MET A 138 -5.19 6.61 8.14
N ASN A 139 -5.42 7.89 7.85
CA ASN A 139 -5.17 8.48 6.52
C ASN A 139 -4.08 9.58 6.54
N SER A 140 -3.41 9.80 7.67
CA SER A 140 -2.34 10.79 7.80
C SER A 140 -1.10 10.17 8.41
N ASP A 141 0.01 10.19 7.66
CA ASP A 141 1.33 9.81 8.15
C ASP A 141 2.03 10.96 8.91
N TYR A 142 1.40 12.14 8.99
CA TYR A 142 2.00 13.28 9.65
C TYR A 142 2.04 13.11 11.17
N PRO A 143 3.21 13.30 11.81
CA PRO A 143 3.29 13.42 13.25
C PRO A 143 2.40 14.53 13.76
N CYS A 144 1.80 14.37 14.95
CA CYS A 144 0.92 15.38 15.55
C CYS A 144 1.58 16.77 15.60
N ALA A 145 2.88 16.84 15.85
CA ALA A 145 3.63 18.11 15.86
C ALA A 145 3.64 18.81 14.49
N TYR A 146 3.78 18.05 13.40
CA TYR A 146 3.71 18.58 12.05
C TYR A 146 2.28 19.03 11.73
N MET A 147 1.29 18.19 12.05
CA MET A 147 -0.11 18.50 11.78
C MET A 147 -0.58 19.75 12.55
N CYS A 148 -0.14 19.95 13.79
CA CYS A 148 -0.37 21.19 14.54
C CYS A 148 0.22 22.41 13.82
N LYS A 149 1.47 22.34 13.36
CA LYS A 149 2.10 23.43 12.60
C LYS A 149 1.38 23.71 11.28
N TYR A 150 0.95 22.65 10.58
CA TYR A 150 0.17 22.75 9.35
C TYR A 150 -1.19 23.42 9.60
N LEU A 151 -1.92 23.02 10.64
CA LEU A 151 -3.19 23.66 10.98
C LEU A 151 -3.00 25.13 11.36
N LEU A 152 -1.91 25.47 12.05
CA LEU A 152 -1.57 26.86 12.37
C LEU A 152 -1.25 27.72 11.14
N SER A 153 -0.74 27.12 10.05
CA SER A 153 -0.46 27.84 8.81
C SER A 153 -1.68 28.03 7.91
N GLN A 154 -2.82 27.43 8.24
CA GLN A 154 -4.06 27.48 7.45
C GLN A 154 -5.13 28.33 8.16
N PRO A 155 -5.11 29.67 7.99
CA PRO A 155 -6.03 30.57 8.70
C PRO A 155 -7.50 30.31 8.36
N ASP A 156 -7.79 29.83 7.15
CA ASP A 156 -9.16 29.52 6.72
C ASP A 156 -9.75 28.34 7.49
N ILE A 157 -8.94 27.31 7.75
CA ILE A 157 -9.35 26.13 8.52
C ILE A 157 -9.53 26.53 9.98
N LEU A 158 -8.60 27.31 10.55
CA LEU A 158 -8.70 27.82 11.92
C LEU A 158 -9.95 28.68 12.12
N ASN A 159 -10.27 29.54 11.15
CA ASN A 159 -11.49 30.35 11.18
C ASN A 159 -12.74 29.46 11.16
N LYS A 160 -12.80 28.44 10.30
CA LYS A 160 -13.92 27.48 10.28
C LYS A 160 -14.04 26.72 11.60
N ILE A 161 -12.93 26.27 12.20
CA ILE A 161 -12.93 25.59 13.50
C ILE A 161 -13.42 26.53 14.62
N ARG A 162 -13.03 27.80 14.58
CA ARG A 162 -13.41 28.82 15.57
C ARG A 162 -14.87 29.22 15.45
N THR A 163 -15.39 29.30 14.23
CA THR A 163 -16.79 29.65 13.99
C THR A 163 -17.75 28.51 14.35
N ASN A 164 -19.00 28.87 14.64
CA ASN A 164 -20.07 27.90 14.87
C ASN A 164 -20.59 27.25 13.57
N GLU A 165 -20.01 27.55 12.40
CA GLU A 165 -20.37 26.95 11.12
C GLU A 165 -20.28 25.42 11.16
N LYS A 166 -19.30 24.88 11.90
CA LYS A 166 -19.13 23.43 12.10
C LYS A 166 -20.34 22.72 12.70
N TYR A 167 -21.18 23.43 13.47
CA TYR A 167 -22.41 22.87 14.06
C TYR A 167 -23.63 23.05 13.16
N GLN A 168 -23.58 23.92 12.16
CA GLN A 168 -24.71 24.17 11.26
C GLN A 168 -24.91 23.03 10.25
N GLN A 169 -23.84 22.33 9.86
CA GLN A 169 -23.93 21.14 9.00
C GLN A 169 -24.68 19.98 9.65
N LYS A 170 -24.68 19.87 10.99
CA LYS A 170 -25.45 18.83 11.72
C LYS A 170 -26.96 19.09 11.66
N LYS A 171 -27.40 20.36 11.65
CA LYS A 171 -28.82 20.72 11.50
C LYS A 171 -29.39 20.35 10.12
N ARG A 172 -28.57 20.35 9.06
CA ARG A 172 -29.02 20.01 7.70
C ARG A 172 -29.26 18.51 7.48
N ARG A 173 -28.56 17.63 8.21
CA ARG A 173 -28.68 16.17 8.06
C ARG A 173 -29.87 15.55 8.82
N ASN A 174 -30.50 16.30 9.74
CA ASN A 174 -31.62 15.83 10.56
C ASN A 174 -32.99 16.36 10.06
N ILE A 175 -33.05 16.90 8.84
CA ILE A 175 -34.27 17.46 8.23
C ILE A 175 -34.68 16.66 6.96
N GLU A 176 -33.96 15.58 6.63
CA GLU A 176 -34.38 14.60 5.60
C GLU A 176 -34.84 13.29 6.24
#